data_AF-A0A2M6ZWK2-F1
#
_entry.id   AF-A0A2M6ZWK2-F1
#
_cell.length_a   1.000
_cell.length_b   1.000
_cell.length_c   1.000
_cell.angle_alpha   90.00
_cell.angle_beta   90.00
_cell.angle_gamma   90.00
#
_symmetry.space_group_name_H-M   'P 1'
#
loop_
_entity.id
_entity.type
_entity.pdbx_description
1 polymer ?
#
loop_
_entity_poly.entity_id
_entity_poly.type
_entity_poly.pdbx_seq_one_letter_code
_entity_poly.pdbx_strand_id
1 'polypeptide(L)'
;MRIIKEVEIEGKRTEGLFDTGSFHTYVTKPLLAANAIHLLPRPYKVGLGGRTIEVKECCFFSGKIEGLDFSTWGIPVDELGKVDGKTIDVLIGASTMEEWEIIPNPTNGTLDLSGLRRREFTEY
;
A
#
# COMPACT_ATOMS: atom_id res chain seq x y z
N MET A 1 7.55 12.02 0.33
CA MET A 1 8.74 11.21 -0.03
C MET A 1 8.25 9.99 -0.77
N ARG A 2 8.96 9.52 -1.79
CA ARG A 2 8.56 8.38 -2.61
C ARG A 2 9.70 7.39 -2.75
N ILE A 3 9.46 6.14 -2.39
CA ILE A 3 10.41 5.04 -2.54
C ILE A 3 9.72 3.92 -3.30
N ILE A 4 10.37 3.41 -4.34
CA ILE A 4 9.89 2.24 -5.09
C ILE A 4 10.67 1.02 -4.62
N LYS A 5 9.96 -0.04 -4.24
CA LYS A 5 10.52 -1.33 -3.83
C LYS A 5 9.68 -2.46 -4.40
N GLU A 6 10.34 -3.57 -4.74
CA GLU A 6 9.61 -4.82 -5.01
C GLU A 6 8.94 -5.29 -3.72
N VAL A 7 7.67 -5.68 -3.82
CA VAL A 7 6.87 -6.25 -2.75
C VAL A 7 6.10 -7.46 -3.28
N GLU A 8 5.64 -8.30 -2.37
CA GLU A 8 4.68 -9.37 -2.69
C GLU A 8 3.31 -8.95 -2.16
N ILE A 9 2.27 -8.99 -2.98
CA ILE A 9 0.88 -8.75 -2.57
C ILE A 9 0.07 -9.98 -2.95
N GLU A 10 -0.60 -10.62 -1.99
CA GLU A 10 -1.39 -11.84 -2.23
C GLU A 10 -0.61 -12.92 -3.02
N GLY A 11 0.68 -13.09 -2.70
CA GLY A 11 1.57 -14.05 -3.36
C GLY A 11 2.14 -13.61 -4.72
N LYS A 12 1.79 -12.43 -5.22
CA LYS A 12 2.25 -11.89 -6.51
C LYS A 12 3.30 -10.80 -6.30
N ARG A 13 4.47 -10.94 -6.93
CA ARG A 13 5.52 -9.91 -6.91
C ARG A 13 5.16 -8.75 -7.81
N THR A 14 5.35 -7.53 -7.31
CA THR A 14 5.10 -6.29 -8.04
C THR A 14 5.97 -5.14 -7.49
N GLU A 15 5.95 -3.99 -8.17
CA GLU A 15 6.54 -2.74 -7.71
C GLU A 15 5.53 -2.00 -6.82
N GLY A 16 5.94 -1.77 -5.56
CA GLY A 16 5.23 -0.97 -4.58
C GLY A 16 5.82 0.43 -4.45
N LEU A 17 4.96 1.44 -4.44
CA LEU A 17 5.30 2.83 -4.16
C LEU A 17 4.98 3.17 -2.71
N PHE A 18 5.99 3.46 -1.90
CA PHE A 18 5.83 3.98 -0.54
C PHE A 18 5.75 5.51 -0.64
N ASP A 19 4.56 6.08 -0.42
CA ASP A 19 4.33 7.52 -0.55
C ASP A 19 3.76 8.12 0.74
N THR A 20 4.62 8.84 1.47
CA THR A 20 4.23 9.52 2.72
C THR A 20 3.23 10.66 2.49
N GLY A 21 3.03 11.11 1.24
CA GLY A 21 2.04 12.12 0.87
C GLY A 21 0.65 11.55 0.62
N SER A 22 0.51 10.22 0.56
CA SER A 22 -0.79 9.54 0.48
C SER A 22 -1.18 9.03 1.84
N PHE A 23 -2.37 9.38 2.33
CA PHE A 23 -2.88 8.78 3.57
C PHE A 23 -3.25 7.31 3.36
N HIS A 24 -4.02 7.02 2.30
CA HIS A 24 -4.51 5.69 1.99
C HIS A 24 -3.51 4.84 1.22
N THR A 25 -3.66 3.53 1.38
CA THR A 25 -3.06 2.51 0.53
C THR A 25 -4.00 2.19 -0.63
N TYR A 26 -3.44 2.05 -1.83
CA TYR A 26 -4.16 1.69 -3.06
C TYR A 26 -3.54 0.46 -3.69
N VAL A 27 -4.35 -0.36 -4.33
CA VAL A 27 -3.91 -1.62 -4.94
C VAL A 27 -4.68 -1.86 -6.24
N THR A 28 -4.01 -2.32 -7.27
CA THR A 28 -4.68 -2.62 -8.54
C THR A 28 -5.52 -3.89 -8.38
N LYS A 29 -6.76 -3.86 -8.88
CA LYS A 29 -7.69 -5.00 -8.80
C LYS A 29 -7.12 -6.33 -9.31
N PRO A 30 -6.26 -6.40 -10.35
CA PRO A 30 -5.65 -7.66 -10.79
C PRO A 30 -4.79 -8.37 -9.75
N LEU A 31 -4.30 -7.66 -8.72
CA LEU A 31 -3.57 -8.30 -7.62
C LEU A 31 -4.50 -9.02 -6.65
N LEU A 32 -5.72 -8.53 -6.47
CA LEU A 32 -6.67 -9.01 -5.47
C LEU A 32 -7.40 -10.29 -5.87
N ALA A 33 -7.82 -11.06 -4.87
CA ALA A 33 -8.83 -12.11 -5.05
C ALA A 33 -10.22 -11.48 -5.18
N ALA A 34 -11.10 -12.09 -5.98
CA ALA A 34 -12.44 -11.55 -6.28
C ALA A 34 -13.33 -11.36 -5.04
N ASN A 35 -13.10 -12.11 -3.97
CA ASN A 35 -13.85 -12.05 -2.71
C ASN A 35 -13.28 -11.06 -1.69
N ALA A 36 -12.21 -10.33 -2.02
CA ALA A 36 -11.54 -9.41 -1.09
C ALA A 36 -12.15 -7.99 -1.05
N ILE A 37 -13.12 -7.68 -1.92
CA ILE A 37 -13.65 -6.32 -2.10
C ILE A 37 -14.97 -6.14 -1.35
N HIS A 38 -15.06 -5.06 -0.57
CA HIS A 38 -16.22 -4.65 0.21
C HIS A 38 -16.71 -3.26 -0.19
N LEU A 39 -18.02 -3.07 -0.27
CA LEU A 39 -18.63 -1.77 -0.53
C LEU A 39 -18.62 -0.90 0.73
N LEU A 40 -18.25 0.37 0.56
CA LEU A 40 -18.31 1.35 1.63
C LEU A 40 -19.75 1.85 1.83
N PRO A 41 -20.19 2.07 3.08
CA PRO A 41 -21.52 2.60 3.36
C PRO A 41 -21.70 4.05 2.88
N ARG A 42 -20.61 4.81 2.77
CA ARG A 42 -20.59 6.20 2.28
C ARG A 42 -19.38 6.42 1.37
N PRO A 43 -19.59 6.51 0.04
CA PRO A 43 -18.53 6.87 -0.88
C PRO A 43 -17.95 8.25 -0.60
N TYR A 44 -16.67 8.44 -0.90
CA TYR A 44 -15.97 9.72 -0.76
C TYR A 44 -15.00 9.95 -1.92
N LYS A 45 -14.52 11.18 -2.08
CA LYS A 45 -13.60 11.56 -3.17
C LYS A 45 -12.20 11.79 -2.64
N VAL A 46 -11.21 11.33 -3.41
CA VAL A 46 -9.78 11.55 -3.12
C VAL A 46 -9.05 11.98 -4.37
N GLY A 47 -7.96 12.73 -4.19
CA GLY A 47 -7.00 13.02 -5.25
C GLY A 47 -5.99 11.89 -5.36
N LEU A 48 -5.80 11.34 -6.56
CA LEU A 48 -4.82 10.31 -6.85
C LEU A 48 -4.19 10.57 -8.23
N GLY A 49 -2.86 10.74 -8.28
CA GLY A 49 -2.15 10.95 -9.54
C GLY A 49 -2.60 12.17 -10.36
N GLY A 50 -3.06 13.24 -9.71
CA GLY A 50 -3.58 14.44 -10.38
C GLY A 50 -5.03 14.32 -10.88
N ARG A 51 -5.69 13.21 -10.60
CA ARG A 51 -7.11 12.98 -10.90
C ARG A 51 -7.93 12.91 -9.60
N THR A 52 -9.22 13.16 -9.68
CA THR A 52 -10.14 12.87 -8.59
C THR A 52 -10.82 11.53 -8.86
N ILE A 53 -10.75 10.61 -7.90
CA ILE A 53 -11.47 9.33 -7.96
C ILE A 53 -12.55 9.29 -6.87
N GLU A 54 -13.60 8.51 -7.12
CA GLU A 54 -14.64 8.22 -6.15
C GLU A 54 -14.38 6.84 -5.54
N VAL A 55 -14.14 6.82 -4.23
CA VAL A 55 -13.87 5.61 -3.46
C VAL A 55 -15.21 5.02 -3.01
N LYS A 56 -15.57 3.87 -3.57
CA LYS A 56 -16.80 3.11 -3.24
C LYS A 56 -16.51 1.78 -2.58
N GLU A 57 -15.26 1.34 -2.66
CA GLU A 57 -14.81 0.00 -2.35
C GLU A 57 -13.58 0.07 -1.45
N CYS A 58 -13.43 -0.92 -0.58
CA CYS A 58 -12.18 -1.20 0.13
C CYS A 58 -11.89 -2.70 0.08
N CYS A 59 -10.65 -3.07 0.37
CA CYS A 59 -10.23 -4.46 0.46
C CYS A 59 -9.23 -4.65 1.58
N PHE A 60 -9.21 -5.83 2.18
CA PHE A 60 -8.14 -6.25 3.09
C PHE A 60 -7.23 -7.23 2.35
N PHE A 61 -5.92 -7.02 2.41
CA PHE A 61 -4.95 -7.90 1.76
C PHE A 61 -3.68 -8.04 2.60
N SER A 62 -2.95 -9.12 2.35
CA SER A 62 -1.64 -9.39 2.91
C SER A 62 -0.54 -9.11 1.90
N GLY A 63 0.62 -8.70 2.40
CA GLY A 63 1.80 -8.53 1.58
C GLY A 63 3.10 -8.85 2.32
N LYS A 64 4.20 -8.82 1.58
CA LYS A 64 5.55 -8.97 2.12
C LYS A 64 6.47 -7.89 1.59
N ILE A 65 7.31 -7.37 2.48
CA ILE A 65 8.41 -6.45 2.16
C ILE A 65 9.69 -7.12 2.63
N GLU A 66 10.61 -7.42 1.71
CA GLU A 66 11.86 -8.13 2.03
C GLU A 66 11.63 -9.45 2.82
N GLY A 67 10.53 -10.14 2.50
CA GLY A 67 10.11 -11.39 3.14
C GLY A 67 9.36 -11.24 4.47
N LEU A 68 9.20 -10.01 4.98
CA LEU A 68 8.47 -9.73 6.21
C LEU A 68 6.98 -9.48 5.91
N ASP A 69 6.10 -10.26 6.53
CA ASP A 69 4.65 -10.14 6.30
C ASP A 69 4.06 -8.88 6.95
N PHE A 70 3.09 -8.27 6.27
CA PHE A 70 2.18 -7.24 6.78
C PHE A 70 0.77 -7.48 6.21
N SER A 71 -0.25 -6.85 6.80
CA SER A 71 -1.62 -6.88 6.26
C SER A 71 -2.28 -5.53 6.44
N THR A 72 -3.11 -5.09 5.49
CA THR A 72 -3.69 -3.75 5.58
C THR A 72 -4.99 -3.61 4.81
N TRP A 73 -5.72 -2.53 5.11
CA TRP A 73 -6.81 -2.06 4.28
C TRP A 73 -6.28 -1.23 3.12
N GLY A 74 -6.83 -1.44 1.94
CA GLY A 74 -6.56 -0.62 0.77
C GLY A 74 -7.80 -0.28 -0.04
N ILE A 75 -7.61 0.63 -0.97
CA ILE A 75 -8.60 1.05 -1.95
C ILE A 75 -8.28 0.34 -3.28
N PRO A 76 -9.16 -0.55 -3.78
CA PRO A 76 -8.96 -1.16 -5.07
C PRO A 76 -9.14 -0.12 -6.18
N VAL A 77 -8.20 -0.07 -7.12
CA VAL A 77 -8.23 0.81 -8.29
C VAL A 77 -7.93 0.02 -9.57
N ASP A 78 -8.29 0.58 -10.73
CA ASP A 78 -8.03 -0.08 -12.01
C ASP A 78 -6.55 0.12 -12.44
N GLU A 79 -5.97 1.30 -12.17
CA GLU A 79 -4.57 1.63 -12.47
C GLU A 79 -3.99 2.65 -11.47
N LEU A 80 -2.69 2.57 -11.20
CA LEU A 80 -1.92 3.59 -10.45
C LEU A 80 -0.93 4.36 -11.33
N GLY A 81 -0.65 3.86 -12.53
CA GLY A 81 0.25 4.48 -13.50
C GLY A 81 1.70 4.05 -13.34
N LYS A 82 2.61 4.93 -13.79
CA LYS A 82 4.07 4.68 -13.78
C LYS A 82 4.81 5.75 -12.98
N VAL A 83 5.81 5.32 -12.22
CA VAL A 83 6.76 6.20 -11.54
C VAL A 83 8.17 5.71 -11.88
N ASP A 84 9.05 6.62 -12.29
CA ASP A 84 10.42 6.31 -12.71
C ASP A 84 10.52 5.17 -13.74
N GLY A 85 9.55 5.13 -14.68
CA GLY A 85 9.47 4.12 -15.73
C GLY A 85 8.87 2.76 -15.31
N LYS A 86 8.65 2.55 -14.01
CA LYS A 86 8.06 1.32 -13.45
C LYS A 86 6.55 1.43 -13.32
N THR A 87 5.82 0.40 -13.74
CA THR A 87 4.39 0.27 -13.45
C THR A 87 4.20 -0.02 -11.98
N ILE A 88 3.36 0.76 -11.32
CA ILE A 88 3.04 0.58 -9.90
C ILE A 88 1.72 -0.17 -9.80
N ASP A 89 1.68 -1.28 -9.05
CA ASP A 89 0.43 -1.99 -8.77
C ASP A 89 -0.04 -1.83 -7.33
N VAL A 90 0.81 -1.33 -6.44
CA VAL A 90 0.43 -0.99 -5.06
C VAL A 90 1.10 0.32 -4.62
N LEU A 91 0.31 1.20 -4.02
CA LEU A 91 0.80 2.40 -3.35
C LEU A 91 0.56 2.21 -1.86
N ILE A 92 1.62 2.10 -1.07
CA ILE A 92 1.58 2.00 0.39
C ILE A 92 1.57 3.42 0.98
N GLY A 93 0.44 3.77 1.59
CA GLY A 93 0.21 5.08 2.19
C GLY A 93 0.72 5.18 3.62
N ALA A 94 0.65 6.40 4.17
CA ALA A 94 1.07 6.74 5.51
C ALA A 94 0.38 5.90 6.60
N SER A 95 -0.92 5.60 6.46
CA SER A 95 -1.64 4.82 7.49
C SER A 95 -1.08 3.41 7.65
N THR A 96 -0.79 2.72 6.54
CA THR A 96 -0.18 1.38 6.56
C THR A 96 1.26 1.46 7.04
N MET A 97 2.02 2.47 6.63
CA MET A 97 3.40 2.64 7.11
C MET A 97 3.46 2.88 8.62
N GLU A 98 2.53 3.65 9.17
CA GLU A 98 2.44 3.91 10.61
C GLU A 98 2.04 2.64 11.39
N GLU A 99 0.97 1.95 10.94
CA GLU A 99 0.47 0.70 11.53
C GLU A 99 1.58 -0.36 11.66
N TRP A 100 2.45 -0.45 10.65
CA TRP A 100 3.51 -1.47 10.59
C TRP A 100 4.91 -0.94 10.90
N GLU A 101 5.01 0.31 11.39
CA GLU A 101 6.28 1.00 11.67
C GLU A 101 7.31 0.91 10.51
N ILE A 102 6.83 1.04 9.27
CA ILE A 102 7.65 1.09 8.06
C ILE A 102 8.14 2.52 7.90
N ILE A 103 9.43 2.76 8.12
CA ILE A 103 9.98 4.12 8.11
C ILE A 103 10.83 4.32 6.84
N PRO A 104 10.41 5.16 5.89
CA PRO A 104 11.20 5.45 4.70
C PRO A 104 12.40 6.35 5.05
N ASN A 105 13.60 5.97 4.58
CA ASN A 105 14.80 6.76 4.71
C ASN A 105 15.01 7.64 3.47
N PRO A 106 14.83 8.97 3.59
CA PRO A 106 14.90 9.88 2.46
C PRO A 106 16.32 10.05 1.88
N THR A 107 17.35 9.72 2.66
CA THR A 107 18.75 9.98 2.30
C THR A 107 19.26 8.95 1.28
N ASN A 108 18.81 7.70 1.40
CA ASN A 108 19.34 6.58 0.60
C ASN A 108 18.24 5.73 -0.07
N GLY A 109 16.96 6.08 0.12
CA GLY A 109 15.83 5.34 -0.48
C GLY A 109 15.59 3.96 0.12
N THR A 110 16.10 3.66 1.32
CA THR A 110 15.82 2.40 2.01
C THR A 110 14.57 2.49 2.89
N LEU A 111 14.05 1.35 3.32
CA LEU A 111 13.00 1.26 4.34
C LEU A 111 13.63 0.68 5.62
N ASP A 112 13.37 1.30 6.76
CA ASP A 112 13.54 0.65 8.05
C ASP A 112 12.31 -0.20 8.34
N LEU A 113 12.55 -1.50 8.50
CA LEU A 113 11.53 -2.54 8.73
C LEU A 113 11.69 -3.19 10.10
N SER A 114 12.38 -2.53 11.04
CA SER A 114 12.63 -3.04 12.38
C SER A 114 11.33 -3.37 13.13
N GLY A 115 10.28 -2.57 12.95
CA GLY A 115 8.95 -2.84 13.53
C GLY A 115 8.33 -4.15 13.05
N LEU A 116 8.30 -4.38 11.74
CA LEU A 116 7.85 -5.64 11.12
C LEU A 116 8.61 -6.87 11.63
N ARG A 117 9.90 -6.71 11.99
CA ARG A 117 10.71 -7.81 12.55
C ARG A 117 10.41 -8.09 14.02
N ARG A 118 10.10 -7.06 14.81
CA ARG A 118 9.88 -7.21 16.25
C ARG A 118 8.68 -8.08 16.55
N ARG A 119 7.57 -7.97 15.78
CA ARG A 119 6.29 -8.70 15.93
C ARG A 119 5.70 -8.79 17.36
N GLU A 120 6.33 -8.20 18.36
CA GLU A 120 5.87 -8.04 19.73
C GLU A 120 5.18 -6.68 19.84
N PHE A 121 4.05 -6.51 19.14
CA PHE A 121 3.12 -5.44 19.47
C PHE A 121 2.21 -5.96 20.59
N THR A 122 2.36 -5.38 21.78
CA THR A 122 1.37 -5.52 22.85
C THR A 122 0.53 -4.26 22.84
N GLU A 123 -0.71 -4.34 22.35
CA GLU A 123 -1.71 -3.29 22.54
C GLU A 123 -2.16 -3.28 24.02
N TYR A 124 -2.25 -2.09 24.62
CA TYR A 124 -2.76 -1.87 25.97
C TYR A 124 -4.01 -0.98 25.93
#